data_AF-A0A094ACG6-F1
#
_entry.id   AF-A0A094ACG6-F1
#
_cell.length_a   1.000
_cell.length_b   1.000
_cell.length_c   1.000
_cell.angle_alpha   90.00
_cell.angle_beta   90.00
_cell.angle_gamma   90.00
#
_symmetry.space_group_name_H-M   'P 1'
#
loop_
_entity.id
_entity.type
_entity.pdbx_description
1 polymer ?
#
loop_
_entity_poly.entity_id
_entity_poly.type
_entity_poly.pdbx_seq_one_letter_code
_entity_poly.pdbx_strand_id
1 'polypeptide(L)'
;MLVRQERVSSAIELLKQLVAISETLTEADGQLARANYKLSVLYGEKEMRGPEGQACKSRAISLRDKLRPENKDNPFEESEFMKLCLFMLWSVLADLLVPCYEAPVDVASNKSHVAAAWRNATATLHEYITDHNDGTLPHVLAAMKNITFSVGLFSLDDPAASKMQFHYTSPEIANAPNGTNKVDGNTIYRMASVTKAFTVLAGLLELNSTHWDRPITDFVPTLANYTQNNPGEDDPTHITEWDKVTLSALAAQIAGVPRDPFLVGEITDPAKISALGLPPLNPDDPLSLPPCALPENYNSTNSACNEIPTIESIQNRPPGLLPWTSPAYANTGFVLLGVAIANITGKPLTEVYRESIFEPLGMTSSNASTPPKSEWHR
;
A
#
# COMPACT_ATOMS: atom_id res chain seq x y z
N MET A 1 -11.37 -22.73 6.21
CA MET A 1 -10.28 -22.73 7.21
C MET A 1 -10.78 -23.16 8.58
N LEU A 2 -11.64 -22.38 9.26
CA LEU A 2 -12.14 -22.71 10.61
C LEU A 2 -12.81 -24.09 10.73
N VAL A 3 -13.65 -24.48 9.76
CA VAL A 3 -14.28 -25.81 9.74
C VAL A 3 -13.25 -26.94 9.59
N ARG A 4 -12.20 -26.74 8.77
CA ARG A 4 -11.09 -27.70 8.60
C ARG A 4 -10.20 -27.82 9.84
N GLN A 5 -10.28 -26.84 10.75
CA GLN A 5 -9.63 -26.84 12.06
C GLN A 5 -10.60 -27.27 13.17
N GLU A 6 -11.74 -27.87 12.82
CA GLU A 6 -12.80 -28.32 13.74
C GLU A 6 -13.46 -27.20 14.59
N ARG A 7 -13.24 -25.93 14.25
CA ARG A 7 -13.78 -24.75 14.95
C ARG A 7 -15.13 -24.30 14.40
N VAL A 8 -16.10 -25.21 14.36
CA VAL A 8 -17.42 -24.99 13.74
C VAL A 8 -18.22 -23.87 14.42
N SER A 9 -18.18 -23.76 15.76
CA SER A 9 -18.90 -22.70 16.49
C SER A 9 -18.38 -21.30 16.14
N SER A 10 -17.05 -21.13 15.99
CA SER A 10 -16.45 -19.87 15.53
C SER A 10 -16.81 -19.55 14.07
N ALA A 11 -16.95 -20.57 13.21
CA ALA A 11 -17.40 -20.37 11.84
C ALA A 11 -18.86 -19.91 11.76
N ILE A 12 -19.74 -20.44 12.61
CA ILE A 12 -21.14 -20.00 12.73
C ILE A 12 -21.22 -18.55 13.18
N GLU A 13 -20.46 -18.16 14.21
CA GLU A 13 -20.47 -16.79 14.73
C GLU A 13 -19.98 -15.78 13.68
N LEU A 14 -18.90 -16.09 12.97
CA LEU A 14 -18.41 -15.27 11.87
C LEU A 14 -19.46 -15.10 10.76
N LEU A 15 -20.16 -16.18 10.41
CA LEU A 15 -21.22 -16.11 9.39
C LEU A 15 -22.43 -15.30 9.86
N LYS A 16 -22.79 -15.33 11.15
CA LYS A 16 -23.83 -14.46 11.71
C LYS A 16 -23.45 -12.98 11.60
N GLN A 17 -22.19 -12.64 11.89
CA GLN A 17 -21.68 -11.28 11.71
C GLN A 17 -21.72 -10.87 10.24
N LEU A 18 -21.34 -11.76 9.31
CA LEU A 18 -21.44 -11.49 7.88
C LEU A 18 -22.89 -11.27 7.40
N VAL A 19 -23.86 -12.00 7.96
CA VAL A 19 -25.29 -11.75 7.71
C VAL A 19 -25.68 -10.35 8.19
N ALA A 20 -25.35 -10.01 9.44
CA ALA A 20 -25.68 -8.70 10.01
C ALA A 20 -25.05 -7.53 9.22
N ILE A 21 -23.80 -7.68 8.77
CA ILE A 21 -23.13 -6.68 7.93
C ILE A 21 -23.78 -6.60 6.55
N SER A 22 -24.09 -7.74 5.93
CA SER A 22 -24.68 -7.75 4.58
C SER A 22 -26.10 -7.16 4.56
N GLU A 23 -26.83 -7.22 5.68
CA GLU A 23 -28.15 -6.58 5.81
C GLU A 23 -28.10 -5.06 5.82
N THR A 24 -26.96 -4.44 6.15
CA THR A 24 -26.83 -2.97 6.21
C THR A 24 -26.33 -2.35 4.91
N LEU A 25 -25.95 -3.17 3.92
CA LEU A 25 -25.36 -2.73 2.66
C LEU A 25 -26.36 -2.82 1.50
N THR A 26 -26.50 -1.76 0.71
CA THR A 26 -27.51 -1.61 -0.36
C THR A 26 -27.33 -2.52 -1.58
N GLU A 27 -26.25 -3.32 -1.64
CA GLU A 27 -25.94 -4.21 -2.78
C GLU A 27 -25.38 -5.58 -2.36
N ALA A 28 -25.53 -5.97 -1.09
CA ALA A 28 -24.94 -7.20 -0.55
C ALA A 28 -25.88 -8.42 -0.54
N ASP A 29 -27.02 -8.37 -1.24
CA ASP A 29 -28.02 -9.44 -1.27
C ASP A 29 -27.42 -10.80 -1.69
N GLY A 30 -26.41 -10.80 -2.57
CA GLY A 30 -25.72 -12.02 -3.00
C GLY A 30 -24.83 -12.63 -1.92
N GLN A 31 -24.10 -11.79 -1.18
CA GLN A 31 -23.29 -12.16 -0.02
C GLN A 31 -24.20 -12.67 1.11
N LEU A 32 -25.33 -11.99 1.31
CA LEU A 32 -26.36 -12.38 2.27
C LEU A 32 -26.96 -13.75 1.93
N ALA A 33 -27.27 -14.01 0.66
CA ALA A 33 -27.79 -15.30 0.19
C ALA A 33 -26.79 -16.42 0.48
N ARG A 34 -25.51 -16.22 0.16
CA ARG A 34 -24.46 -17.22 0.37
C ARG A 34 -24.14 -17.44 1.86
N ALA A 35 -24.12 -16.38 2.67
CA ALA A 35 -23.89 -16.50 4.11
C ALA A 35 -25.01 -17.33 4.77
N ASN A 36 -26.27 -17.09 4.40
CA ASN A 36 -27.43 -17.88 4.84
C ASN A 36 -27.36 -19.34 4.34
N TYR A 37 -26.92 -19.58 3.11
CA TYR A 37 -26.65 -20.94 2.62
C TYR A 37 -25.61 -21.66 3.51
N LYS A 38 -24.45 -21.06 3.76
CA LYS A 38 -23.40 -21.68 4.58
C LYS A 38 -23.84 -21.90 6.02
N LEU A 39 -24.58 -20.96 6.60
CA LEU A 39 -25.20 -21.17 7.92
C LEU A 39 -26.13 -22.37 7.91
N SER A 40 -27.00 -22.50 6.91
CA SER A 40 -27.92 -23.64 6.82
C SER A 40 -27.20 -24.99 6.71
N VAL A 41 -26.07 -25.04 5.99
CA VAL A 41 -25.23 -26.25 5.89
C VAL A 41 -24.58 -26.58 7.23
N LEU A 42 -23.95 -25.60 7.89
CA LEU A 42 -23.29 -25.82 9.19
C LEU A 42 -24.27 -26.16 10.31
N TYR A 43 -25.48 -25.59 10.27
CA TYR A 43 -26.55 -25.97 11.18
C TYR A 43 -27.07 -27.39 10.89
N GLY A 44 -27.07 -27.83 9.63
CA GLY A 44 -27.49 -29.18 9.23
C GLY A 44 -26.46 -30.29 9.50
N GLU A 45 -25.16 -29.96 9.57
CA GLU A 45 -24.07 -30.90 9.90
C GLU A 45 -23.93 -31.18 11.40
N LYS A 46 -24.40 -30.27 12.26
CA LYS A 46 -24.65 -30.58 13.67
C LYS A 46 -26.05 -31.18 13.80
N GLU A 47 -26.30 -31.93 14.87
CA GLU A 47 -27.64 -32.41 15.28
C GLU A 47 -28.63 -31.27 15.65
N MET A 48 -28.53 -30.12 14.99
CA MET A 48 -29.43 -28.98 15.03
C MET A 48 -30.20 -28.88 13.70
N ARG A 49 -31.03 -29.89 13.39
CA ARG A 49 -32.19 -29.72 12.48
C ARG A 49 -33.26 -28.80 13.12
N GLY A 50 -32.81 -27.70 13.70
CA GLY A 50 -33.63 -26.73 14.39
C GLY A 50 -34.26 -25.72 13.42
N PRO A 51 -35.23 -24.92 13.90
CA PRO A 51 -35.89 -23.89 13.11
C PRO A 51 -34.92 -22.86 12.51
N GLU A 52 -33.77 -22.63 13.14
CA GLU A 52 -32.74 -21.67 12.66
C GLU A 52 -32.11 -22.07 11.32
N GLY A 53 -31.74 -23.34 11.15
CA GLY A 53 -31.16 -23.83 9.90
C GLY A 53 -32.16 -23.78 8.74
N GLN A 54 -33.42 -24.08 9.02
CA GLN A 54 -34.50 -23.99 8.04
C GLN A 54 -34.83 -22.54 7.68
N ALA A 55 -34.78 -21.61 8.65
CA ALA A 55 -34.95 -20.19 8.40
C ALA A 55 -33.82 -19.65 7.50
N CYS A 56 -32.56 -20.00 7.79
CA CYS A 56 -31.40 -19.66 6.96
C CYS A 56 -31.56 -20.21 5.53
N LYS A 57 -31.99 -21.48 5.40
CA LYS A 57 -32.23 -22.11 4.10
C LYS A 57 -33.31 -21.39 3.29
N SER A 58 -34.47 -21.12 3.89
CA SER A 58 -35.57 -20.41 3.23
C SER A 58 -35.16 -19.01 2.81
N ARG A 59 -34.38 -18.33 3.65
CA ARG A 59 -33.88 -16.98 3.37
C ARG A 59 -32.87 -16.98 2.22
N ALA A 60 -31.95 -17.95 2.20
CA ALA A 60 -31.01 -18.12 1.10
C ALA A 60 -31.73 -18.33 -0.24
N ILE A 61 -32.71 -19.24 -0.29
CA ILE A 61 -33.50 -19.52 -1.50
C ILE A 61 -34.25 -18.27 -1.97
N SER A 62 -34.93 -17.57 -1.06
CA SER A 62 -35.67 -16.34 -1.39
C SER A 62 -34.78 -15.27 -2.02
N LEU A 63 -33.57 -15.08 -1.47
CA LEU A 63 -32.60 -14.11 -2.01
C LEU A 63 -32.04 -14.54 -3.37
N ARG A 64 -31.74 -15.84 -3.57
CA ARG A 64 -31.33 -16.37 -4.87
C ARG A 64 -32.41 -16.13 -5.92
N ASP A 65 -33.65 -16.49 -5.60
CA ASP A 65 -34.77 -16.39 -6.53
C ASP A 65 -35.10 -14.93 -6.88
N LYS A 66 -34.86 -13.99 -5.94
CA LYS A 66 -34.95 -12.54 -6.18
C LYS A 66 -33.85 -12.05 -7.13
N LEU A 67 -32.61 -12.49 -6.93
CA LEU A 67 -31.44 -11.99 -7.67
C LEU A 67 -31.29 -12.61 -9.06
N ARG A 68 -31.63 -13.90 -9.19
CA ARG A 68 -31.55 -14.67 -10.44
C ARG A 68 -32.76 -15.60 -10.58
N PRO A 69 -33.93 -15.07 -10.99
CA PRO A 69 -35.16 -15.84 -11.15
C PRO A 69 -35.01 -17.06 -12.08
N GLU A 70 -34.10 -16.99 -13.05
CA GLU A 70 -33.77 -18.07 -13.97
C GLU A 70 -33.14 -19.30 -13.29
N ASN A 71 -32.59 -19.15 -12.08
CA ASN A 71 -31.93 -20.22 -11.31
C ASN A 71 -32.84 -20.84 -10.22
N LYS A 72 -34.15 -20.58 -10.26
CA LYS A 72 -35.09 -21.00 -9.22
C LYS A 72 -35.11 -22.52 -8.96
N ASP A 73 -34.96 -23.31 -10.02
CA ASP A 73 -35.00 -24.77 -9.93
C ASP A 73 -33.60 -25.39 -9.78
N ASN A 74 -32.54 -24.58 -9.69
CA ASN A 74 -31.19 -25.07 -9.54
C ASN A 74 -30.99 -25.71 -8.16
N PRO A 75 -30.07 -26.70 -8.06
CA PRO A 75 -29.77 -27.38 -6.80
C PRO A 75 -29.33 -26.42 -5.69
N PHE A 76 -29.61 -26.78 -4.44
CA PHE A 76 -29.20 -26.02 -3.26
C PHE A 76 -27.75 -26.36 -2.89
N GLU A 77 -26.80 -25.84 -3.67
CA GLU A 77 -25.37 -26.11 -3.54
C GLU A 77 -24.50 -24.84 -3.62
N GLU A 78 -23.28 -24.91 -3.09
CA GLU A 78 -22.44 -23.71 -2.89
C GLU A 78 -22.12 -22.97 -4.20
N SER A 79 -21.94 -23.71 -5.30
CA SER A 79 -21.72 -23.19 -6.66
C SER A 79 -22.82 -22.22 -7.10
N GLU A 80 -24.08 -22.51 -6.78
CA GLU A 80 -25.21 -21.67 -7.18
C GLU A 80 -25.29 -20.37 -6.37
N PHE A 81 -24.95 -20.43 -5.07
CA PHE A 81 -24.91 -19.24 -4.22
C PHE A 81 -23.66 -18.38 -4.45
N MET A 82 -22.55 -18.97 -4.90
CA MET A 82 -21.34 -18.25 -5.30
C MET A 82 -21.58 -17.31 -6.49
N LYS A 83 -22.40 -17.74 -7.47
CA LYS A 83 -22.74 -16.94 -8.67
C LYS A 83 -23.50 -15.63 -8.36
N LEU A 84 -23.99 -15.48 -7.12
CA LEU A 84 -24.73 -14.30 -6.65
C LEU A 84 -23.80 -13.21 -6.07
N CYS A 85 -22.59 -13.54 -5.64
CA CYS A 85 -21.69 -12.59 -4.98
C CYS A 85 -20.89 -11.77 -6.02
N LEU A 86 -21.23 -10.49 -6.21
CA LEU A 86 -20.58 -9.60 -7.18
C LEU A 86 -19.16 -9.13 -6.78
N PHE A 87 -18.78 -9.23 -5.49
CA PHE A 87 -17.56 -8.60 -4.96
C PHE A 87 -16.65 -9.48 -4.11
N MET A 88 -16.74 -10.81 -4.20
CA MET A 88 -15.74 -11.66 -3.55
C MET A 88 -14.55 -11.84 -4.50
N LEU A 89 -13.46 -11.11 -4.22
CA LEU A 89 -12.10 -11.53 -4.53
C LEU A 89 -11.92 -12.95 -3.98
N TRP A 90 -11.66 -13.90 -4.89
CA TRP A 90 -11.55 -15.31 -4.56
C TRP A 90 -10.36 -15.56 -3.64
N SER A 91 -10.59 -16.26 -2.53
CA SER A 91 -9.52 -16.77 -1.69
C SER A 91 -9.34 -18.28 -1.95
N VAL A 92 -8.10 -18.62 -2.31
CA VAL A 92 -7.40 -19.93 -2.28
C VAL A 92 -7.12 -20.58 -3.64
N LEU A 93 -5.81 -20.78 -3.90
CA LEU A 93 -5.10 -21.38 -5.04
C LEU A 93 -5.20 -20.57 -6.34
N ALA A 94 -4.20 -19.71 -6.54
CA ALA A 94 -3.98 -18.99 -7.79
C ALA A 94 -3.59 -19.99 -8.90
N ASP A 95 -4.60 -20.54 -9.57
CA ASP A 95 -4.51 -21.10 -10.93
C ASP A 95 -5.84 -20.88 -11.66
N LEU A 96 -6.49 -19.74 -11.37
CA LEU A 96 -7.51 -19.24 -12.26
C LEU A 96 -6.87 -18.27 -13.24
N LEU A 97 -6.60 -18.74 -14.45
CA LEU A 97 -6.60 -17.88 -15.61
C LEU A 97 -8.03 -17.28 -15.70
N VAL A 98 -8.25 -16.15 -15.02
CA VAL A 98 -9.21 -15.15 -15.53
C VAL A 98 -8.94 -14.99 -17.02
N PRO A 99 -9.94 -14.67 -17.87
CA PRO A 99 -9.66 -14.39 -19.26
C PRO A 99 -8.55 -13.32 -19.32
N CYS A 100 -7.34 -13.76 -19.64
CA CYS A 100 -6.27 -12.90 -20.08
C CYS A 100 -6.71 -12.47 -21.46
N TYR A 101 -7.52 -11.41 -21.49
CA TYR A 101 -7.64 -10.64 -22.71
C TYR A 101 -6.21 -10.31 -23.12
N GLU A 102 -5.86 -10.65 -24.36
CA GLU A 102 -4.57 -10.28 -24.90
C GLU A 102 -4.35 -8.79 -24.65
N ALA A 103 -3.13 -8.43 -24.28
CA ALA A 103 -2.79 -7.04 -24.09
C ALA A 103 -3.19 -6.25 -25.35
N PRO A 104 -3.82 -5.07 -25.22
CA PRO A 104 -4.19 -4.28 -26.39
C PRO A 104 -2.97 -3.99 -27.24
N VAL A 105 -2.94 -4.52 -28.47
CA VAL A 105 -1.84 -4.35 -29.43
C VAL A 105 -2.01 -3.10 -30.31
N ASP A 106 -3.22 -2.55 -30.38
CA ASP A 106 -3.52 -1.30 -31.07
C ASP A 106 -4.07 -0.29 -30.06
N VAL A 107 -3.16 0.48 -29.46
CA VAL A 107 -3.46 1.45 -28.40
C VAL A 107 -3.55 2.86 -28.99
N ALA A 108 -2.64 3.18 -29.91
CA ALA A 108 -2.39 4.54 -30.38
C ALA A 108 -3.02 4.84 -31.75
N SER A 109 -3.50 3.84 -32.52
CA SER A 109 -4.11 4.15 -33.81
C SER A 109 -5.41 4.93 -33.65
N ASN A 110 -5.77 5.68 -34.69
CA ASN A 110 -7.04 6.43 -34.71
C ASN A 110 -8.28 5.54 -34.61
N LYS A 111 -8.17 4.23 -34.89
CA LYS A 111 -9.26 3.26 -34.75
C LYS A 111 -9.34 2.66 -33.35
N SER A 112 -8.29 2.82 -32.55
CA SER A 112 -8.25 2.32 -31.18
C SER A 112 -9.27 3.04 -30.30
N HIS A 113 -10.04 2.26 -29.55
CA HIS A 113 -10.89 2.79 -28.49
C HIS A 113 -10.06 3.48 -27.38
N VAL A 114 -8.82 3.03 -27.16
CA VAL A 114 -7.92 3.64 -26.18
C VAL A 114 -7.48 5.03 -26.63
N ALA A 115 -7.07 5.18 -27.90
CA ALA A 115 -6.74 6.48 -28.47
C ALA A 115 -7.94 7.45 -28.47
N ALA A 116 -9.14 6.96 -28.77
CA ALA A 116 -10.36 7.77 -28.69
C ALA A 116 -10.67 8.22 -27.25
N ALA A 117 -10.57 7.30 -26.29
CA ALA A 117 -10.77 7.60 -24.87
C ALA A 117 -9.72 8.58 -24.33
N TRP A 118 -8.45 8.43 -24.73
CA TRP A 118 -7.38 9.35 -24.37
C TRP A 118 -7.63 10.77 -24.87
N ARG A 119 -8.03 10.94 -26.14
CA ARG A 119 -8.39 12.25 -26.70
C ARG A 119 -9.55 12.88 -25.95
N ASN A 120 -10.57 12.09 -25.58
CA ASN A 120 -11.69 12.58 -24.80
C ASN A 120 -11.24 13.02 -23.39
N ALA A 121 -10.52 12.16 -22.67
CA ALA A 121 -10.04 12.43 -21.32
C ALA A 121 -9.14 13.68 -21.27
N THR A 122 -8.19 13.80 -22.20
CA THR A 122 -7.29 14.96 -22.28
C THR A 122 -8.01 16.25 -22.67
N ALA A 123 -9.01 16.19 -23.55
CA ALA A 123 -9.86 17.34 -23.85
C ALA A 123 -10.67 17.79 -22.63
N THR A 124 -11.25 16.85 -21.89
CA THR A 124 -11.97 17.12 -20.63
C THR A 124 -11.04 17.73 -19.57
N LEU A 125 -9.83 17.20 -19.39
CA LEU A 125 -8.84 17.80 -18.49
C LEU A 125 -8.50 19.23 -18.91
N HIS A 126 -8.27 19.47 -20.21
CA HIS A 126 -7.99 20.80 -20.72
C HIS A 126 -9.14 21.78 -20.48
N GLU A 127 -10.39 21.34 -20.67
CA GLU A 127 -11.58 22.12 -20.38
C GLU A 127 -11.62 22.50 -18.89
N TYR A 128 -11.45 21.55 -17.97
CA TYR A 128 -11.44 21.86 -16.53
C TYR A 128 -10.31 22.82 -16.10
N ILE A 129 -9.17 22.74 -16.77
CA ILE A 129 -8.05 23.63 -16.51
C ILE A 129 -8.35 25.07 -16.99
N THR A 130 -9.05 25.20 -18.12
CA THR A 130 -9.27 26.49 -18.81
C THR A 130 -10.61 27.15 -18.47
N ASP A 131 -11.61 26.39 -18.03
CA ASP A 131 -12.93 26.91 -17.65
C ASP A 131 -12.82 27.75 -16.38
N HIS A 132 -13.28 28.99 -16.40
CA HIS A 132 -13.26 29.90 -15.25
C HIS A 132 -14.51 29.84 -14.37
N ASN A 133 -15.49 28.98 -14.68
CA ASN A 133 -16.70 28.80 -13.87
C ASN A 133 -16.49 27.79 -12.72
N ASP A 134 -15.74 28.21 -11.70
CA ASP A 134 -15.46 27.40 -10.50
C ASP A 134 -16.71 27.00 -9.68
N GLY A 135 -17.87 27.63 -9.94
CA GLY A 135 -19.09 27.44 -9.15
C GLY A 135 -19.87 26.14 -9.39
N THR A 136 -19.58 25.40 -10.46
CA THR A 136 -20.34 24.19 -10.86
C THR A 136 -19.53 22.90 -10.79
N LEU A 137 -18.22 22.98 -10.56
CA LEU A 137 -17.32 21.83 -10.52
C LEU A 137 -17.19 21.29 -9.09
N PRO A 138 -17.16 19.96 -8.90
CA PRO A 138 -16.70 19.35 -7.66
C PRO A 138 -15.36 19.96 -7.22
N HIS A 139 -15.22 20.28 -5.92
CA HIS A 139 -14.06 20.98 -5.35
C HIS A 139 -12.70 20.40 -5.77
N VAL A 140 -12.62 19.08 -5.93
CA VAL A 140 -11.40 18.38 -6.39
C VAL A 140 -11.00 18.80 -7.81
N LEU A 141 -11.97 18.99 -8.71
CA LEU A 141 -11.70 19.41 -10.09
C LEU A 141 -11.31 20.88 -10.18
N ALA A 142 -11.89 21.75 -9.34
CA ALA A 142 -11.47 23.15 -9.23
C ALA A 142 -10.00 23.28 -8.75
N ALA A 143 -9.57 22.40 -7.84
CA ALA A 143 -8.21 22.38 -7.33
C ALA A 143 -7.16 21.99 -8.39
N MET A 144 -7.53 21.28 -9.46
CA MET A 144 -6.57 20.82 -10.48
C MET A 144 -5.83 21.96 -11.19
N LYS A 145 -6.44 23.14 -11.33
CA LYS A 145 -5.80 24.32 -11.92
C LYS A 145 -4.56 24.79 -11.15
N ASN A 146 -4.52 24.47 -9.86
CA ASN A 146 -3.42 24.87 -9.00
C ASN A 146 -2.38 23.75 -8.84
N ILE A 147 -2.59 22.58 -9.45
CA ILE A 147 -1.72 21.41 -9.32
C ILE A 147 -0.99 21.18 -10.64
N THR A 148 0.34 21.09 -10.58
CA THR A 148 1.15 20.66 -11.73
C THR A 148 1.18 19.14 -11.82
N PHE A 149 0.91 18.58 -12.99
CA PHE A 149 0.90 17.12 -13.19
C PHE A 149 1.23 16.72 -14.63
N SER A 150 1.61 15.44 -14.77
CA SER A 150 1.85 14.78 -16.05
C SER A 150 1.14 13.43 -16.06
N VAL A 151 0.52 13.10 -17.19
CA VAL A 151 -0.11 11.81 -17.46
C VAL A 151 0.50 11.26 -18.74
N GLY A 152 0.92 10.00 -18.74
CA GLY A 152 1.45 9.33 -19.92
C GLY A 152 0.91 7.91 -20.01
N LEU A 153 0.75 7.43 -21.24
CA LEU A 153 0.42 6.04 -21.54
C LEU A 153 1.62 5.36 -22.21
N PHE A 154 1.84 4.08 -21.92
CA PHE A 154 2.82 3.27 -22.63
C PHE A 154 2.25 1.87 -22.88
N SER A 155 2.76 1.20 -23.91
CA SER A 155 2.47 -0.20 -24.21
C SER A 155 3.73 -0.87 -24.74
N LEU A 156 3.93 -2.13 -24.37
CA LEU A 156 5.01 -2.96 -24.91
C LEU A 156 4.70 -3.40 -26.35
N ASP A 157 3.42 -3.58 -26.68
CA ASP A 157 2.95 -4.05 -27.98
C ASP A 157 2.67 -2.91 -28.97
N ASP A 158 2.52 -1.68 -28.46
CA ASP A 158 2.34 -0.47 -29.27
C ASP A 158 3.25 0.68 -28.79
N PRO A 159 4.49 0.77 -29.31
CA PRO A 159 5.43 1.82 -28.94
C PRO A 159 4.93 3.24 -29.23
N ALA A 160 3.97 3.42 -30.15
CA ALA A 160 3.42 4.74 -30.46
C ALA A 160 2.56 5.28 -29.30
N ALA A 161 2.08 4.41 -28.41
CA ALA A 161 1.38 4.81 -27.18
C ALA A 161 2.21 5.76 -26.32
N SER A 162 3.54 5.63 -26.32
CA SER A 162 4.45 6.53 -25.57
C SER A 162 4.32 8.02 -25.95
N LYS A 163 3.77 8.34 -27.14
CA LYS A 163 3.49 9.71 -27.57
C LYS A 163 2.21 10.28 -26.97
N MET A 164 1.38 9.45 -26.36
CA MET A 164 0.15 9.85 -25.69
C MET A 164 0.52 10.35 -24.30
N GLN A 165 0.85 11.64 -24.24
CA GLN A 165 1.24 12.34 -23.03
C GLN A 165 0.44 13.63 -22.88
N PHE A 166 0.13 14.00 -21.64
CA PHE A 166 -0.56 15.22 -21.28
C PHE A 166 0.14 15.84 -20.08
N HIS A 167 0.53 17.10 -20.21
CA HIS A 167 1.29 17.82 -19.19
C HIS A 167 0.62 19.14 -18.89
N TYR A 168 0.48 19.44 -17.61
CA TYR A 168 -0.08 20.70 -17.14
C TYR A 168 0.86 21.35 -16.13
N THR A 169 1.27 22.58 -16.43
CA THR A 169 2.05 23.43 -15.53
C THR A 169 1.10 24.42 -14.87
N SER A 170 0.95 24.32 -13.55
CA SER A 170 0.16 25.27 -12.77
C SER A 170 0.87 26.64 -12.69
N PRO A 171 0.13 27.74 -12.43
CA PRO A 171 0.71 29.07 -12.31
C PRO A 171 1.83 29.18 -11.26
N GLU A 172 1.75 28.40 -10.18
CA GLU A 172 2.80 28.37 -9.15
C GLU A 172 4.14 27.91 -9.72
N ILE A 173 4.16 26.79 -10.45
CA ILE A 173 5.39 26.24 -11.04
C ILE A 173 5.85 27.08 -12.22
N ALA A 174 4.92 27.59 -13.04
CA ALA A 174 5.24 28.46 -14.16
C ALA A 174 5.97 29.75 -13.70
N ASN A 175 5.65 30.26 -12.51
CA ASN A 175 6.26 31.45 -11.93
C ASN A 175 7.25 31.14 -10.78
N ALA A 176 7.63 29.86 -10.60
CA ALA A 176 8.55 29.49 -9.53
C ALA A 176 9.92 30.14 -9.74
N PRO A 177 10.57 30.66 -8.68
CA PRO A 177 11.82 31.37 -8.80
C PRO A 177 13.00 30.47 -9.22
N ASN A 178 12.92 29.17 -8.92
CA ASN A 178 13.95 28.17 -9.20
C ASN A 178 13.31 26.89 -9.77
N GLY A 179 14.06 26.16 -10.59
CA GLY A 179 13.66 24.85 -11.11
C GLY A 179 12.97 24.90 -12.48
N THR A 180 12.04 23.97 -12.71
CA THR A 180 11.27 23.80 -13.95
C THR A 180 10.11 24.81 -14.00
N ASN A 181 10.02 25.60 -15.07
CA ASN A 181 8.90 26.54 -15.29
C ASN A 181 7.89 26.05 -16.34
N LYS A 182 8.13 24.89 -16.94
CA LYS A 182 7.20 24.22 -17.85
C LYS A 182 7.43 22.73 -17.77
N VAL A 183 6.40 21.98 -17.43
CA VAL A 183 6.49 20.52 -17.35
C VAL A 183 6.23 19.85 -18.70
N ASP A 184 6.92 18.73 -18.92
CA ASP A 184 6.85 17.88 -20.10
C ASP A 184 7.23 16.42 -19.75
N GLY A 185 7.37 15.57 -20.77
CA GLY A 185 7.73 14.16 -20.61
C GLY A 185 9.10 13.89 -19.99
N ASN A 186 9.98 14.89 -19.87
CA ASN A 186 11.31 14.76 -19.26
C ASN A 186 11.38 15.33 -17.84
N THR A 187 10.29 15.94 -17.35
CA THR A 187 10.25 16.55 -16.03
C THR A 187 10.44 15.49 -14.94
N ILE A 188 11.34 15.77 -13.99
CA ILE A 188 11.66 14.88 -12.88
C ILE A 188 10.67 15.10 -11.72
N TYR A 189 10.01 14.03 -11.28
CA TYR A 189 9.07 14.05 -10.16
C TYR A 189 9.63 13.31 -8.95
N ARG A 190 9.34 13.80 -7.75
CA ARG A 190 9.56 13.01 -6.51
C ARG A 190 8.54 11.88 -6.45
N MET A 191 9.02 10.66 -6.34
CA MET A 191 8.20 9.44 -6.49
C MET A 191 7.55 8.94 -5.19
N ALA A 192 7.90 9.51 -4.04
CA ALA A 192 7.36 9.15 -2.73
C ALA A 192 7.32 7.62 -2.52
N SER A 193 6.14 7.06 -2.20
CA SER A 193 6.00 5.63 -1.90
C SER A 193 6.17 4.69 -3.08
N VAL A 194 6.22 5.17 -4.33
CA VAL A 194 6.55 4.33 -5.50
C VAL A 194 7.97 3.76 -5.37
N THR A 195 8.87 4.47 -4.66
CA THR A 195 10.23 4.01 -4.35
C THR A 195 10.27 2.64 -3.68
N LYS A 196 9.23 2.26 -2.93
CA LYS A 196 9.14 0.95 -2.25
C LYS A 196 9.23 -0.23 -3.22
N ALA A 197 8.66 -0.09 -4.41
CA ALA A 197 8.76 -1.11 -5.46
C ALA A 197 10.22 -1.31 -5.91
N PHE A 198 10.99 -0.22 -6.02
CA PHE A 198 12.41 -0.27 -6.33
C PHE A 198 13.22 -0.89 -5.20
N THR A 199 12.89 -0.62 -3.93
CA THR A 199 13.55 -1.27 -2.77
C THR A 199 13.38 -2.78 -2.80
N VAL A 200 12.16 -3.25 -3.07
CA VAL A 200 11.90 -4.70 -3.16
C VAL A 200 12.59 -5.29 -4.39
N LEU A 201 12.52 -4.62 -5.54
CA LEU A 201 13.22 -5.07 -6.75
C LEU A 201 14.74 -5.17 -6.52
N ALA A 202 15.35 -4.19 -5.86
CA ALA A 202 16.76 -4.22 -5.49
C ALA A 202 17.09 -5.43 -4.62
N GLY A 203 16.26 -5.69 -3.60
CA GLY A 203 16.41 -6.90 -2.77
C GLY A 203 16.28 -8.18 -3.60
N LEU A 204 15.34 -8.25 -4.54
CA LEU A 204 15.10 -9.44 -5.37
C LEU A 204 16.25 -9.72 -6.35
N LEU A 205 16.96 -8.69 -6.77
CA LEU A 205 18.11 -8.79 -7.67
C LEU A 205 19.40 -9.15 -6.93
N GLU A 206 19.61 -8.58 -5.73
CA GLU A 206 20.89 -8.66 -5.01
C GLU A 206 20.93 -9.70 -3.89
N LEU A 207 19.79 -10.10 -3.33
CA LEU A 207 19.76 -11.00 -2.17
C LEU A 207 19.47 -12.45 -2.57
N ASN A 208 20.14 -13.38 -1.89
CA ASN A 208 19.80 -14.80 -1.95
C ASN A 208 18.42 -15.08 -1.32
N SER A 209 17.74 -16.12 -1.81
CA SER A 209 16.43 -16.54 -1.29
C SER A 209 16.42 -16.75 0.23
N THR A 210 17.50 -17.28 0.79
CA THR A 210 17.63 -17.53 2.23
C THR A 210 17.74 -16.26 3.08
N HIS A 211 18.12 -15.10 2.50
CA HIS A 211 18.17 -13.85 3.26
C HIS A 211 16.77 -13.36 3.64
N TRP A 212 15.77 -13.64 2.81
CA TRP A 212 14.41 -13.13 2.97
C TRP A 212 13.71 -13.62 4.25
N ASP A 213 14.02 -14.84 4.67
CA ASP A 213 13.41 -15.48 5.84
C ASP A 213 14.23 -15.30 7.13
N ARG A 214 15.39 -14.66 7.05
CA ARG A 214 16.24 -14.37 8.21
C ARG A 214 15.80 -13.10 8.92
N PRO A 215 16.00 -13.01 10.24
CA PRO A 215 15.64 -11.84 11.01
C PRO A 215 16.51 -10.63 10.63
N ILE A 216 15.96 -9.43 10.75
CA ILE A 216 16.65 -8.17 10.44
C ILE A 216 17.88 -7.96 11.32
N THR A 217 17.89 -8.51 12.53
CA THR A 217 19.02 -8.49 13.46
C THR A 217 20.26 -9.19 12.91
N ASP A 218 20.11 -10.13 11.96
CA ASP A 218 21.25 -10.76 11.30
C ASP A 218 22.02 -9.81 10.37
N PHE A 219 21.38 -8.71 9.96
CA PHE A 219 21.89 -7.79 8.95
C PHE A 219 22.06 -6.37 9.45
N VAL A 220 21.44 -6.01 10.58
CA VAL A 220 21.49 -4.66 11.16
C VAL A 220 22.03 -4.73 12.60
N PRO A 221 23.36 -4.54 12.80
CA PRO A 221 24.01 -4.72 14.10
C PRO A 221 23.42 -3.86 15.22
N THR A 222 22.96 -2.64 14.90
CA THR A 222 22.32 -1.74 15.87
C THR A 222 21.06 -2.38 16.46
N LEU A 223 20.22 -3.00 15.62
CA LEU A 223 19.03 -3.72 16.08
C LEU A 223 19.39 -4.97 16.86
N ALA A 224 20.42 -5.72 16.43
CA ALA A 224 20.88 -6.90 17.15
C ALA A 224 21.33 -6.55 18.58
N ASN A 225 22.11 -5.48 18.74
CA ASN A 225 22.55 -5.00 20.04
C ASN A 225 21.38 -4.52 20.91
N TYR A 226 20.39 -3.84 20.31
CA TYR A 226 19.20 -3.42 21.04
C TYR A 226 18.40 -4.63 21.56
N THR A 227 18.16 -5.64 20.72
CA THR A 227 17.42 -6.86 21.09
C THR A 227 18.10 -7.66 22.19
N GLN A 228 19.43 -7.73 22.20
CA GLN A 228 20.18 -8.41 23.26
C GLN A 228 19.95 -7.78 24.65
N ASN A 229 19.75 -6.47 24.70
CA ASN A 229 19.54 -5.73 25.95
C ASN A 229 18.05 -5.56 26.30
N ASN A 230 17.15 -5.75 25.33
CA ASN A 230 15.71 -5.53 25.46
C ASN A 230 14.95 -6.69 24.78
N PRO A 231 14.94 -7.89 25.38
CA PRO A 231 14.21 -9.02 24.81
C PRO A 231 12.71 -8.67 24.80
N GLY A 232 12.11 -8.56 23.61
CA GLY A 232 10.72 -8.10 23.45
C GLY A 232 9.65 -9.13 23.82
N GLU A 233 10.04 -10.36 24.18
CA GLU A 233 9.11 -11.46 24.42
C GLU A 233 8.21 -11.24 25.65
N ASP A 234 8.74 -10.59 26.68
CA ASP A 234 8.02 -10.31 27.93
C ASP A 234 7.16 -9.04 27.84
N ASP A 235 7.38 -8.19 26.84
CA ASP A 235 6.60 -6.97 26.59
C ASP A 235 6.44 -6.66 25.09
N PRO A 236 5.71 -7.52 24.35
CA PRO A 236 5.54 -7.38 22.91
C PRO A 236 4.65 -6.20 22.51
N THR A 237 4.05 -5.51 23.49
CA THR A 237 3.23 -4.31 23.27
C THR A 237 4.05 -3.02 23.28
N HIS A 238 5.18 -3.00 23.98
CA HIS A 238 6.04 -1.82 24.06
C HIS A 238 7.38 -2.01 23.33
N ILE A 239 7.83 -3.25 23.17
CA ILE A 239 9.12 -3.58 22.56
C ILE A 239 8.89 -4.39 21.29
N THR A 240 9.47 -3.91 20.18
CA THR A 240 9.43 -4.66 18.92
C THR A 240 10.34 -5.88 19.02
N GLU A 241 9.81 -7.08 18.73
CA GLU A 241 10.57 -8.33 18.65
C GLU A 241 11.40 -8.40 17.35
N TRP A 242 12.48 -7.60 17.28
CA TRP A 242 13.29 -7.44 16.06
C TRP A 242 13.93 -8.76 15.57
N ASP A 243 14.18 -9.72 16.45
CA ASP A 243 14.63 -11.07 16.12
C ASP A 243 13.54 -11.95 15.47
N LYS A 244 12.29 -11.50 15.43
CA LYS A 244 11.17 -12.14 14.72
C LYS A 244 10.76 -11.37 13.45
N VAL A 245 11.32 -10.20 13.21
CA VAL A 245 11.09 -9.37 12.02
C VAL A 245 12.01 -9.83 10.90
N THR A 246 11.47 -10.38 9.82
CA THR A 246 12.27 -10.82 8.65
C THR A 246 12.23 -9.82 7.50
N LEU A 247 13.16 -9.94 6.54
CA LEU A 247 13.15 -9.10 5.34
C LEU A 247 11.86 -9.28 4.50
N SER A 248 11.35 -10.52 4.40
CA SER A 248 10.05 -10.82 3.77
C SER A 248 8.92 -10.06 4.45
N ALA A 249 8.90 -10.05 5.78
CA ALA A 249 7.85 -9.36 6.54
C ALA A 249 7.89 -7.84 6.32
N LEU A 250 9.09 -7.26 6.22
CA LEU A 250 9.29 -5.84 5.92
C LEU A 250 8.78 -5.49 4.51
N ALA A 251 9.17 -6.27 3.50
CA ALA A 251 8.76 -6.08 2.12
C ALA A 251 7.25 -6.25 1.91
N ALA A 252 6.63 -7.18 2.64
CA ALA A 252 5.20 -7.47 2.54
C ALA A 252 4.31 -6.58 3.43
N GLN A 253 4.88 -5.59 4.16
CA GLN A 253 4.14 -4.74 5.10
C GLN A 253 3.42 -5.54 6.21
N ILE A 254 3.97 -6.68 6.63
CA ILE A 254 3.44 -7.54 7.70
C ILE A 254 4.40 -7.68 8.87
N ALA A 255 5.48 -6.89 8.91
CA ALA A 255 6.43 -6.88 10.02
C ALA A 255 5.88 -6.26 11.31
N GLY A 256 4.78 -5.49 11.22
CA GLY A 256 4.18 -4.84 12.39
C GLY A 256 5.02 -3.71 13.01
N VAL A 257 6.11 -3.32 12.33
CA VAL A 257 7.03 -2.25 12.78
C VAL A 257 6.33 -0.89 12.84
N PRO A 258 6.83 0.05 13.66
CA PRO A 258 6.31 1.41 13.74
C PRO A 258 6.18 2.06 12.35
N ARG A 259 5.06 2.74 12.09
CA ARG A 259 4.75 3.30 10.76
C ARG A 259 5.84 4.25 10.25
N ASP A 260 6.21 5.24 11.07
CA ASP A 260 7.15 6.29 10.72
C ASP A 260 8.25 6.41 11.80
N PRO A 261 9.49 6.72 11.40
CA PRO A 261 10.61 6.87 12.33
C PRO A 261 10.60 8.20 13.12
N PHE A 262 9.71 9.15 12.77
CA PHE A 262 9.77 10.52 13.27
C PHE A 262 8.44 10.98 13.87
N LEU A 263 8.54 11.85 14.87
CA LEU A 263 7.44 12.73 15.24
C LEU A 263 7.15 13.65 14.04
N VAL A 264 5.87 13.84 13.72
CA VAL A 264 5.45 14.86 12.76
C VAL A 264 6.09 16.18 13.20
N GLY A 265 6.73 16.94 12.30
CA GLY A 265 7.48 18.17 12.65
C GLY A 265 6.68 19.26 13.37
N GLU A 266 5.36 19.07 13.49
CA GLU A 266 4.44 19.86 14.30
C GLU A 266 4.59 19.59 15.82
N ILE A 267 5.20 18.47 16.19
CA ILE A 267 5.34 17.92 17.56
C ILE A 267 6.82 17.85 17.97
N THR A 268 7.71 18.62 17.33
CA THR A 268 9.12 18.74 17.74
C THR A 268 9.39 20.03 18.53
N ASP A 269 8.41 20.93 18.63
CA ASP A 269 8.48 22.15 19.41
C ASP A 269 7.76 21.95 20.76
N PRO A 270 8.49 21.86 21.89
CA PRO A 270 7.91 21.69 23.22
C PRO A 270 6.85 22.75 23.57
N ALA A 271 7.00 23.98 23.05
CA ALA A 271 6.05 25.05 23.26
C ALA A 271 4.73 24.80 22.53
N LYS A 272 4.76 24.25 21.31
CA LYS A 272 3.55 23.86 20.56
C LYS A 272 2.83 22.70 21.21
N ILE A 273 3.56 21.71 21.70
CA ILE A 273 2.98 20.54 22.40
C ILE A 273 2.19 20.99 23.62
N SER A 274 2.80 21.84 24.44
CA SER A 274 2.15 22.40 25.64
C SER A 274 0.94 23.27 25.27
N ALA A 275 1.04 24.05 24.19
CA ALA A 275 -0.07 24.87 23.68
C ALA A 275 -1.26 24.03 23.16
N LEU A 276 -1.01 22.80 22.69
CA LEU A 276 -2.04 21.83 22.30
C LEU A 276 -2.65 21.07 23.50
N GLY A 277 -2.17 21.33 24.72
CA GLY A 277 -2.63 20.64 25.94
C GLY A 277 -2.04 19.24 26.14
N LEU A 278 -1.01 18.88 25.38
CA LEU A 278 -0.29 17.62 25.54
C LEU A 278 0.77 17.75 26.66
N PRO A 279 1.17 16.63 27.31
CA PRO A 279 2.23 16.64 28.30
C PRO A 279 3.55 17.20 27.72
N PRO A 280 4.36 17.91 28.52
CA PRO A 280 5.67 18.37 28.06
C PRO A 280 6.56 17.17 27.70
N LEU A 281 7.42 17.34 26.70
CA LEU A 281 8.39 16.31 26.32
C LEU A 281 9.36 16.06 27.48
N ASN A 282 9.58 14.79 27.81
CA ASN A 282 10.64 14.39 28.72
C ASN A 282 11.95 14.25 27.93
N PRO A 283 12.98 15.09 28.20
CA PRO A 283 14.25 15.00 27.47
C PRO A 283 15.01 13.70 27.74
N ASP A 284 14.72 13.03 28.86
CA ASP A 284 15.36 11.76 29.23
C ASP A 284 14.62 10.53 28.64
N ASP A 285 13.47 10.73 28.00
CA ASP A 285 12.70 9.66 27.36
C ASP A 285 13.03 9.58 25.85
N PRO A 286 13.65 8.48 25.37
CA PRO A 286 14.00 8.31 23.96
C PRO A 286 12.79 8.24 23.02
N LEU A 287 11.58 7.99 23.53
CA LEU A 287 10.34 8.07 22.74
C LEU A 287 9.87 9.51 22.55
N SER A 288 10.07 10.34 23.57
CA SER A 288 9.73 11.77 23.58
C SER A 288 10.74 12.59 22.75
N LEU A 289 12.03 12.31 22.89
CA LEU A 289 13.10 12.99 22.15
C LEU A 289 14.04 11.97 21.47
N PRO A 290 13.62 11.34 20.37
CA PRO A 290 14.45 10.36 19.68
C PRO A 290 15.69 11.03 19.05
N PRO A 291 16.79 10.29 18.79
CA PRO A 291 17.99 10.86 18.19
C PRO A 291 17.76 11.70 16.93
N CYS A 292 16.81 11.33 16.06
CA CYS A 292 16.47 12.11 14.87
C CYS A 292 15.55 13.32 15.11
N ALA A 293 15.21 13.64 16.35
CA ALA A 293 14.68 14.95 16.72
C ALA A 293 15.80 15.99 16.93
N LEU A 294 17.05 15.54 17.06
CA LEU A 294 18.21 16.38 17.38
C LEU A 294 18.90 16.86 16.09
N PRO A 295 19.04 18.20 15.88
CA PRO A 295 19.63 18.75 14.65
C PRO A 295 21.05 18.28 14.35
N GLU A 296 21.85 17.97 15.37
CA GLU A 296 23.22 17.47 15.25
C GLU A 296 23.31 16.10 14.56
N ASN A 297 22.22 15.33 14.55
CA ASN A 297 22.16 14.03 13.91
C ASN A 297 21.77 14.12 12.42
N TYR A 298 21.55 15.32 11.89
CA TYR A 298 21.23 15.55 10.49
C TYR A 298 22.48 15.82 9.64
N ASN A 299 22.48 15.23 8.46
CA ASN A 299 23.47 15.51 7.44
C ASN A 299 23.20 16.88 6.82
N SER A 300 24.22 17.74 6.84
CA SER A 300 24.16 19.12 6.36
C SER A 300 23.91 19.24 4.85
N THR A 301 24.12 18.17 4.07
CA THR A 301 24.00 18.19 2.61
C THR A 301 22.60 17.85 2.09
N ASN A 302 21.88 16.96 2.76
CA ASN A 302 20.59 16.46 2.29
C ASN A 302 19.45 16.62 3.32
N SER A 303 19.74 17.21 4.49
CA SER A 303 18.77 17.39 5.58
C SER A 303 18.08 16.09 5.99
N ALA A 304 18.77 14.95 5.87
CA ALA A 304 18.33 13.66 6.37
C ALA A 304 19.07 13.30 7.66
N CYS A 305 18.39 12.62 8.58
CA CYS A 305 19.02 12.07 9.77
C CYS A 305 20.03 10.98 9.38
N ASN A 306 21.17 10.90 10.06
CA ASN A 306 22.17 9.88 9.84
C ASN A 306 21.60 8.48 10.16
N GLU A 307 22.19 7.45 9.54
CA GLU A 307 21.66 6.08 9.59
C GLU A 307 21.52 5.52 11.02
N ILE A 308 22.60 5.60 11.82
CA ILE A 308 22.59 5.05 13.19
C ILE A 308 21.55 5.76 14.07
N PRO A 309 21.53 7.11 14.18
CA PRO A 309 20.45 7.82 14.88
C PRO A 309 19.04 7.49 14.35
N THR A 310 18.90 7.21 13.05
CA THR A 310 17.62 6.79 12.46
C THR A 310 17.17 5.45 13.00
N ILE A 311 18.05 4.45 13.02
CA ILE A 311 17.75 3.12 13.55
C ILE A 311 17.48 3.20 15.06
N GLU A 312 18.25 3.98 15.81
CA GLU A 312 18.03 4.18 17.25
C GLU A 312 16.69 4.88 17.55
N SER A 313 16.25 5.79 16.68
CA SER A 313 14.93 6.42 16.78
C SER A 313 13.79 5.42 16.50
N ILE A 314 14.04 4.42 15.67
CA ILE A 314 13.09 3.37 15.31
C ILE A 314 13.02 2.28 16.38
N GLN A 315 14.17 1.78 16.85
CA GLN A 315 14.26 0.55 17.63
C GLN A 315 13.49 0.62 18.96
N ASN A 316 13.41 1.83 19.54
CA ASN A 316 12.75 2.10 20.81
C ASN A 316 11.22 2.24 20.68
N ARG A 317 10.67 2.32 19.46
CA ARG A 317 9.25 2.55 19.23
C ARG A 317 8.46 1.25 19.39
N PRO A 318 7.27 1.31 20.02
CA PRO A 318 6.42 0.14 20.16
C PRO A 318 5.95 -0.37 18.79
N PRO A 319 5.80 -1.69 18.61
CA PRO A 319 5.27 -2.24 17.38
C PRO A 319 3.81 -1.82 17.21
N GLY A 320 3.40 -1.59 15.96
CA GLY A 320 1.98 -1.39 15.64
C GLY A 320 1.19 -2.71 15.72
N LEU A 321 1.85 -3.82 15.40
CA LEU A 321 1.31 -5.18 15.42
C LEU A 321 2.45 -6.18 15.69
N LEU A 322 2.10 -7.40 16.09
CA LEU A 322 3.07 -8.49 16.10
C LEU A 322 3.51 -8.84 14.66
N PRO A 323 4.79 -9.18 14.43
CA PRO A 323 5.25 -9.66 13.13
C PRO A 323 4.38 -10.83 12.62
N TRP A 324 4.12 -10.86 11.32
CA TRP A 324 3.37 -11.92 10.62
C TRP A 324 1.89 -12.06 10.99
N THR A 325 1.31 -11.13 11.76
CA THR A 325 -0.09 -11.25 12.19
C THR A 325 -1.09 -10.56 11.28
N SER A 326 -0.81 -9.33 10.85
CA SER A 326 -1.69 -8.55 9.98
C SER A 326 -0.88 -7.51 9.18
N PRO A 327 -1.29 -7.20 7.95
CA PRO A 327 -0.67 -6.12 7.20
C PRO A 327 -0.93 -4.77 7.84
N ALA A 328 0.11 -3.96 7.96
CA ALA A 328 0.06 -2.56 8.36
C ALA A 328 1.10 -1.77 7.59
N TYR A 329 0.67 -0.68 6.96
CA TYR A 329 1.56 0.17 6.19
C TYR A 329 2.58 0.85 7.10
N ALA A 330 3.87 0.63 6.84
CA ALA A 330 4.99 1.28 7.50
C ALA A 330 6.05 1.74 6.49
N ASN A 331 6.46 3.00 6.59
CA ASN A 331 7.62 3.52 5.87
C ASN A 331 8.92 2.94 6.46
N THR A 332 8.99 2.85 7.79
CA THR A 332 10.10 2.27 8.55
C THR A 332 10.48 0.88 8.05
N GLY A 333 9.50 0.06 7.66
CA GLY A 333 9.77 -1.28 7.14
C GLY A 333 10.71 -1.26 5.92
N PHE A 334 10.48 -0.30 5.02
CA PHE A 334 11.28 -0.14 3.80
C PHE A 334 12.60 0.59 4.04
N VAL A 335 12.66 1.45 5.05
CA VAL A 335 13.93 2.04 5.52
C VAL A 335 14.86 0.93 6.02
N LEU A 336 14.36 0.07 6.92
CA LEU A 336 15.13 -1.05 7.48
C LEU A 336 15.51 -2.08 6.41
N LEU A 337 14.60 -2.38 5.48
CA LEU A 337 14.92 -3.25 4.33
C LEU A 337 16.05 -2.65 3.48
N GLY A 338 16.02 -1.34 3.24
CA GLY A 338 17.10 -0.64 2.53
C GLY A 338 18.45 -0.72 3.24
N VAL A 339 18.47 -0.54 4.56
CA VAL A 339 19.68 -0.71 5.39
C VAL A 339 20.19 -2.15 5.31
N ALA A 340 19.31 -3.14 5.41
CA ALA A 340 19.71 -4.55 5.28
C ALA A 340 20.31 -4.87 3.92
N ILE A 341 19.69 -4.40 2.82
CA ILE A 341 20.24 -4.55 1.47
C ILE A 341 21.63 -3.92 1.39
N ALA A 342 21.82 -2.72 1.94
CA ALA A 342 23.11 -2.05 1.94
C ALA A 342 24.18 -2.83 2.72
N ASN A 343 23.83 -3.35 3.90
CA ASN A 343 24.74 -4.13 4.73
C ASN A 343 25.10 -5.49 4.10
N ILE A 344 24.15 -6.15 3.43
CA ILE A 344 24.40 -7.44 2.77
C ILE A 344 25.28 -7.26 1.53
N THR A 345 25.04 -6.21 0.74
CA THR A 345 25.78 -5.94 -0.51
C THR A 345 27.10 -5.21 -0.29
N GLY A 346 27.27 -4.56 0.87
CA GLY A 346 28.39 -3.68 1.15
C GLY A 346 28.37 -2.36 0.38
N LYS A 347 27.22 -1.98 -0.21
CA LYS A 347 27.05 -0.78 -1.05
C LYS A 347 25.93 0.10 -0.52
N PRO A 348 26.03 1.44 -0.65
CA PRO A 348 24.90 2.33 -0.38
C PRO A 348 23.70 1.96 -1.26
N LEU A 349 22.48 2.02 -0.71
CA LEU A 349 21.26 1.69 -1.45
C LEU A 349 21.07 2.53 -2.73
N THR A 350 21.58 3.77 -2.73
CA THR A 350 21.58 4.65 -3.92
C THR A 350 22.42 4.08 -5.06
N GLU A 351 23.53 3.42 -4.74
CA GLU A 351 24.40 2.73 -5.70
C GLU A 351 23.75 1.43 -6.16
N VAL A 352 23.15 0.67 -5.25
CA VAL A 352 22.39 -0.55 -5.59
C VAL A 352 21.28 -0.24 -6.60
N TYR A 353 20.50 0.83 -6.39
CA TYR A 353 19.49 1.25 -7.37
C TYR A 353 20.08 1.63 -8.71
N ARG A 354 21.21 2.36 -8.72
CA ARG A 354 21.87 2.76 -9.96
C ARG A 354 22.34 1.54 -10.76
N GLU A 355 23.13 0.67 -10.14
CA GLU A 355 23.82 -0.43 -10.83
C GLU A 355 22.89 -1.59 -11.17
N SER A 356 21.94 -1.90 -10.29
CA SER A 356 21.10 -3.10 -10.43
C SER A 356 19.80 -2.82 -11.18
N ILE A 357 19.33 -1.56 -11.20
CA ILE A 357 18.03 -1.19 -11.79
C ILE A 357 18.18 -0.12 -12.87
N PHE A 358 18.70 1.06 -12.53
CA PHE A 358 18.63 2.21 -13.44
C PHE A 358 19.51 2.05 -14.67
N GLU A 359 20.78 1.62 -14.51
CA GLU A 359 21.70 1.42 -15.63
C GLU A 359 21.28 0.28 -16.56
N PRO A 360 20.92 -0.93 -16.07
CA PRO A 360 20.47 -2.02 -16.94
C PRO A 360 19.19 -1.68 -17.72
N LEU A 361 18.30 -0.86 -17.15
CA LEU A 361 17.05 -0.43 -17.79
C LEU A 361 17.18 0.89 -18.58
N GLY A 362 18.37 1.50 -18.64
CA GLY A 362 18.58 2.77 -19.34
C GLY A 362 17.81 3.96 -18.74
N MET A 363 17.50 3.94 -17.44
CA MET A 363 16.74 4.97 -16.73
C MET A 363 17.62 6.18 -16.38
N THR A 364 18.10 6.91 -17.39
CA THR A 364 19.09 8.00 -17.23
C THR A 364 18.59 9.24 -16.49
N SER A 365 17.29 9.34 -16.25
CA SER A 365 16.64 10.46 -15.54
C SER A 365 16.06 10.03 -14.19
N SER A 366 16.50 8.89 -13.65
CA SER A 366 16.12 8.40 -12.32
C SER A 366 17.30 8.49 -11.37
N ASN A 367 17.07 9.07 -10.19
CA ASN A 367 18.10 9.23 -9.18
C ASN A 367 17.50 9.00 -7.78
N ALA A 368 18.29 8.34 -6.93
CA ALA A 368 17.93 8.08 -5.53
C ALA A 368 18.44 9.17 -4.58
N SER A 369 19.15 10.16 -5.11
CA SER A 369 19.60 11.36 -4.40
C SER A 369 19.07 12.60 -5.10
N THR A 370 18.97 13.70 -4.36
CA THR A 370 18.63 15.00 -4.94
C THR A 370 19.65 15.34 -6.03
N PRO A 371 19.21 15.67 -7.26
CA PRO A 371 20.12 16.04 -8.33
C PRO A 371 20.89 17.32 -7.96
N PRO A 372 22.14 17.48 -8.44
CA PRO A 372 22.91 18.68 -8.17
C PRO A 372 22.22 19.92 -8.75
N LYS A 373 22.48 21.10 -8.16
CA LYS A 373 21.86 22.37 -8.58
C LYS A 373 21.99 22.66 -10.08
N SER A 374 23.10 22.21 -10.69
CA SER A 374 23.34 22.32 -12.13
C SER A 374 22.30 21.62 -13.00
N GLU A 375 21.59 20.64 -12.45
CA GLU A 375 20.58 19.84 -13.15
C GLU A 375 19.14 20.25 -12.78
N TRP A 376 18.95 21.29 -11.96
CA TRP A 376 17.60 21.72 -11.54
C TRP A 376 16.79 22.37 -12.66
N HIS A 377 17.44 22.83 -13.73
CA HIS A 377 16.81 23.48 -14.89
C HIS A 377 16.80 22.59 -16.15
N ARG A 378 16.95 21.28 -15.95
CA ARG A 378 17.03 20.31 -17.05
C ARG A 378 15.67 20.05 -17.69
#